data_AF-A0A8T6Y5P7-F1
#
_entry.id   AF-A0A8T6Y5P7-F1
#
_cell.length_a   1.000
_cell.length_b   1.000
_cell.length_c   1.000
_cell.angle_alpha   90.00
_cell.angle_beta   90.00
_cell.angle_gamma   90.00
#
_symmetry.space_group_name_H-M   'P 1'
#
loop_
_entity.id
_entity.type
_entity.pdbx_description
1 polymer ?
#
loop_
_entity_poly.entity_id
_entity_poly.type
_entity_poly.pdbx_seq_one_letter_code
_entity_poly.pdbx_strand_id
1 'polypeptide(L)' 'VAMVLDGEGIAVRSGHHCAQPLMARLGMDFAVRASFYIYNTEEEVDRLASALQRAREAFKVRA' A
#
# COMPACT_ATOMS: atom_id res chain seq x y z
N VAL A 1 7.33 -3.28 1.27
CA VAL A 1 5.86 -3.38 1.47
C VAL A 1 5.14 -4.00 0.27
N ALA A 2 5.16 -3.41 -0.94
CA ALA A 2 4.42 -3.95 -2.09
C ALA A 2 4.72 -5.44 -2.40
N MET A 3 6.00 -5.83 -2.41
CA MET A 3 6.40 -7.24 -2.59
C MET A 3 5.92 -8.17 -1.45
N VAL A 4 5.76 -7.65 -0.23
CA VAL A 4 5.24 -8.44 0.89
C VAL A 4 3.74 -8.65 0.75
N LEU A 5 3.00 -7.62 0.32
CA LEU A 5 1.57 -7.74 0.03
C LEU A 5 1.29 -8.65 -1.17
N ASP A 6 2.17 -8.64 -2.18
CA ASP A 6 2.09 -9.55 -3.32
C ASP A 6 2.19 -11.02 -2.89
N GLY A 7 3.09 -11.35 -1.95
CA GLY A 7 3.17 -12.69 -1.35
C GLY A 7 1.92 -13.13 -0.55
N GLU A 8 1.08 -12.17 -0.17
CA GLU A 8 -0.23 -12.41 0.49
C GLU A 8 -1.40 -12.39 -0.52
N GLY A 9 -1.10 -12.33 -1.82
CA GLY A 9 -2.07 -12.28 -2.91
C GLY A 9 -2.78 -10.91 -3.04
N ILE A 10 -2.18 -9.83 -2.53
CA ILE A 10 -2.76 -8.48 -2.52
C ILE A 10 -1.99 -7.57 -3.47
N ALA A 11 -2.61 -7.26 -4.60
CA ALA A 11 -2.02 -6.39 -5.62
C ALA A 11 -2.15 -4.90 -5.23
N VAL A 12 -1.01 -4.23 -5.11
CA VAL A 12 -0.91 -2.77 -4.92
C VAL A 12 0.14 -2.19 -5.86
N ARG A 13 0.13 -0.86 -6.05
CA ARG A 13 1.22 -0.18 -6.78
C ARG A 13 2.12 0.58 -5.83
N SER A 14 3.42 0.48 -6.00
CA SER A 14 4.42 1.36 -5.36
C SER A 14 5.04 2.33 -6.37
N GLY A 15 5.57 3.45 -5.86
CA GLY A 15 6.38 4.40 -6.61
C GLY A 15 5.77 5.80 -6.63
N HIS A 16 6.09 6.56 -7.69
CA HIS A 16 5.64 7.95 -7.80
C HIS A 16 4.22 8.13 -8.34
N HIS A 17 3.60 7.04 -8.82
CA HIS A 17 2.28 7.05 -9.46
C HIS A 17 2.15 8.06 -10.62
N CYS A 18 3.25 8.31 -11.35
CA CYS A 18 3.33 9.34 -12.40
C CYS A 18 2.98 10.75 -11.90
N ALA A 19 3.12 11.02 -10.60
CA ALA A 19 2.70 12.26 -9.94
C ALA A 19 3.86 12.92 -9.15
N GLN A 20 5.09 12.86 -9.66
CA GLN A 20 6.29 13.39 -9.00
C GLN A 20 6.14 14.84 -8.47
N PRO A 21 5.53 15.80 -9.20
CA PRO A 21 5.35 17.16 -8.68
C PRO A 21 4.47 17.22 -7.42
N LEU A 22 3.40 16.42 -7.38
CA LEU A 22 2.52 16.35 -6.21
C LEU A 22 3.26 15.75 -5.01
N MET A 23 4.07 14.71 -5.26
CA MET A 23 4.83 14.05 -4.20
C MET A 23 5.89 14.98 -3.59
N ALA A 24 6.58 15.76 -4.42
CA ALA A 24 7.46 16.83 -3.96
C ALA A 24 6.71 17.86 -3.11
N ARG A 25 5.50 18.27 -3.53
CA ARG A 25 4.65 19.20 -2.77
C ARG A 25 4.22 18.65 -1.41
N LEU A 26 4.05 17.33 -1.29
CA LEU A 26 3.68 16.61 -0.08
C LEU A 26 4.88 16.19 0.79
N GLY A 27 6.12 16.39 0.31
CA GLY A 27 7.32 15.95 1.01
C GLY A 27 7.47 14.42 1.08
N MET A 28 6.95 13.70 0.09
CA MET A 28 7.01 12.23 0.02
C MET A 28 7.87 11.80 -1.17
N ASP A 29 8.81 10.87 -0.97
CA ASP A 29 9.63 10.35 -2.07
C ASP A 29 8.89 9.28 -2.89
N PHE A 30 8.14 8.42 -2.23
CA PHE A 30 7.34 7.35 -2.86
C PHE A 30 6.15 7.00 -1.98
N ALA A 31 5.15 6.36 -2.58
CA ALA A 31 3.97 5.89 -1.87
C ALA A 31 3.61 4.48 -2.32
N VAL A 32 2.77 3.83 -1.53
CA VAL A 32 2.04 2.62 -1.90
C VAL A 32 0.58 2.99 -2.00
N ARG A 33 -0.08 2.61 -3.09
CA ARG A 33 -1.49 2.91 -3.35
C ARG A 33 -2.27 1.62 -3.57
N ALA A 34 -3.27 1.41 -2.73
CA ALA A 34 -4.40 0.53 -3.02
C ALA A 34 -5.51 1.39 -3.64
N SER A 35 -6.08 0.91 -4.75
CA SER A 35 -7.15 1.61 -5.46
C SER A 35 -8.28 0.64 -5.71
N PHE A 36 -9.48 1.00 -5.26
CA PHE A 36 -10.68 0.15 -5.33
C PHE A 36 -11.57 0.55 -6.50
N TYR A 37 -12.44 -0.37 -6.90
CA TYR A 37 -13.52 -0.13 -7.84
C TYR A 37 -14.77 -0.94 -7.49
N ILE A 38 -15.79 -0.94 -8.35
CA ILE A 38 -17.13 -1.47 -8.06
C ILE A 38 -17.19 -2.97 -7.72
N TYR A 39 -16.14 -3.72 -8.03
CA TYR A 39 -16.04 -5.16 -7.78
C TYR A 39 -15.32 -5.50 -6.47
N ASN A 40 -14.75 -4.52 -5.79
CA ASN A 40 -14.06 -4.77 -4.54
C ASN A 40 -15.03 -4.88 -3.36
N THR A 41 -14.65 -5.67 -2.36
CA THR A 41 -15.47 -5.90 -1.16
C THR A 41 -14.81 -5.34 0.09
N GLU A 42 -15.60 -5.13 1.15
CA GLU A 42 -15.09 -4.74 2.47
C GLU A 42 -14.12 -5.80 3.03
N GLU A 43 -14.39 -7.09 2.78
CA GLU A 43 -13.51 -8.18 3.19
C GLU A 43 -12.10 -8.06 2.55
N GLU A 44 -12.00 -7.60 1.30
CA GLU A 44 -10.71 -7.34 0.66
C GLU A 44 -9.96 -6.17 1.34
N VAL A 45 -10.69 -5.16 1.83
CA VAL A 45 -10.12 -4.06 2.61
C VAL A 45 -9.57 -4.58 3.95
N ASP A 46 -10.33 -5.45 4.63
CA ASP A 46 -9.90 -6.06 5.89
C ASP A 46 -8.66 -6.95 5.73
N ARG A 47 -8.60 -7.71 4.63
CA ARG A 47 -7.42 -8.49 4.25
C ARG A 47 -6.21 -7.60 3.99
N LEU A 48 -6.39 -6.50 3.26
CA LEU A 48 -5.34 -5.49 3.06
C LEU A 48 -4.86 -4.90 4.39
N ALA A 49 -5.77 -4.48 5.26
CA ALA A 49 -5.43 -3.89 6.56
C ALA A 49 -4.63 -4.88 7.44
N SER A 50 -5.08 -6.13 7.50
CA SER A 50 -4.40 -7.20 8.25
C SER A 50 -3.00 -7.47 7.71
N ALA A 51 -2.83 -7.54 6.38
CA ALA A 51 -1.53 -7.74 5.76
C ALA A 51 -0.58 -6.55 5.97
N LEU A 52 -1.09 -5.32 5.98
CA LEU A 52 -0.31 -4.12 6.32
C LEU A 52 0.18 -4.15 7.78
N GLN A 53 -0.65 -4.62 8.73
CA GLN A 53 -0.23 -4.78 10.12
C GLN A 53 0.90 -5.81 10.25
N ARG A 54 0.76 -6.98 9.61
CA ARG A 54 1.83 -8.00 9.56
C ARG A 54 3.12 -7.46 8.94
N ALA A 55 3.00 -6.71 7.83
CA ALA A 55 4.16 -6.10 7.19
C ALA A 55 4.85 -5.09 8.14
N ARG A 56 4.09 -4.28 8.86
CA ARG A 56 4.64 -3.33 9.85
C ARG A 56 5.43 -4.05 10.95
N GLU A 57 4.90 -5.16 11.47
CA GLU A 57 5.57 -6.00 12.48
C GLU A 57 6.86 -6.62 11.95
N ALA A 58 6.82 -7.19 10.73
CA ALA A 58 7.98 -7.80 10.09
C ALA A 58 9.14 -6.80 9.88
N PHE A 59 8.84 -5.55 9.51
CA PHE A 59 9.84 -4.52 9.30
C PHE A 59 10.14 -3.65 10.53
N LYS A 60 9.49 -3.91 11.68
CA LYS A 60 9.62 -3.15 12.94
C LYS A 60 9.53 -1.62 12.75
N VAL A 61 8.69 -1.17 11.82
CA VAL A 61 8.56 0.26 11.52
C VAL A 61 7.81 0.93 12.67
N ARG A 62 8.46 1.90 13.34
CA ARG A 62 7.81 2.78 14.31
C ARG A 62 7.07 3.89 13.55
N ALA A 63 5.85 4.18 13.99
CA ALA A 63 5.07 5.32 13.51
C ALA A 63 5.67 6.65 14.02
#